data_AF-A0A2V9CFH3-F1
#
_entry.id   AF-A0A2V9CFH3-F1
#
_cell.length_a   1.000
_cell.length_b   1.000
_cell.length_c   1.000
_cell.angle_alpha   90.00
_cell.angle_beta   90.00
_cell.angle_gamma   90.00
#
_symmetry.space_group_name_H-M   'P 1'
#
loop_
_entity.id
_entity.type
_entity.pdbx_description
1 polymer ?
#
loop_
_entity_poly.entity_id
_entity_poly.type
_entity_poly.pdbx_seq_one_letter_code
_entity_poly.pdbx_strand_id
1 'polypeptide(L)' 'MVQLTEVAAGKVKEIMAQQNPAPTALRVAVVGGGCSGFSYHMA' A
#
# COMPACT_ATOMS: atom_id res chain seq x y z
N MET A 1 -2.18 12.42 9.24
CA MET A 1 -1.47 11.24 9.79
C MET A 1 -2.01 10.01 9.06
N VAL A 2 -1.14 9.12 8.58
CA VAL A 2 -1.56 7.86 7.93
C VAL A 2 -1.62 6.77 8.99
N GLN A 3 -2.73 6.04 9.06
CA GLN A 3 -2.96 4.96 10.02
C GLN A 3 -3.49 3.75 9.26
N LEU A 4 -3.05 2.56 9.67
CA LEU A 4 -3.49 1.28 9.09
C LEU A 4 -4.16 0.47 10.20
N THR A 5 -5.32 -0.12 9.91
CA THR A 5 -5.96 -1.03 10.86
C THR A 5 -5.15 -2.33 10.95
N GLU A 6 -5.28 -3.05 12.07
CA GLU A 6 -4.59 -4.33 12.26
C GLU A 6 -4.90 -5.34 11.13
N VAL A 7 -6.16 -5.37 10.68
CA VAL A 7 -6.59 -6.24 9.56
C VAL A 7 -5.86 -5.87 8.27
N ALA A 8 -5.78 -4.57 7.95
CA ALA A 8 -5.08 -4.11 6.75
C ALA A 8 -3.56 -4.34 6.86
N ALA A 9 -2.97 -4.16 8.04
CA ALA A 9 -1.55 -4.47 8.30
C ALA A 9 -1.24 -5.95 8.10
N GLY A 10 -2.12 -6.85 8.56
CA GLY A 10 -2.03 -8.28 8.28
C GLY A 10 -2.04 -8.57 6.79
N LYS A 11 -2.99 -7.97 6.06
CA LYS A 11 -3.12 -8.21 4.62
C LYS A 11 -1.91 -7.72 3.81
N VAL A 12 -1.37 -6.56 4.16
CA VAL A 12 -0.15 -6.03 3.54
C VAL A 12 1.02 -7.00 3.73
N LYS A 13 1.22 -7.54 4.95
CA LYS A 13 2.28 -8.51 5.22
C LYS A 13 2.14 -9.79 4.39
N GLU A 14 0.91 -10.29 4.24
CA GLU A 14 0.63 -11.45 3.38
C GLU A 14 1.04 -11.19 1.93
N ILE A 15 0.68 -10.02 1.38
CA ILE A 15 1.00 -9.64 0.00
C ILE A 15 2.51 -9.46 -0.17
N MET A 16 3.20 -8.82 0.79
CA MET A 16 4.64 -8.62 0.74
C MET A 16 5.40 -9.97 0.78
N ALA A 17 4.93 -10.94 1.57
CA ALA A 17 5.54 -12.26 1.65
C ALA A 17 5.42 -13.09 0.34
N GLN A 18 4.51 -12.71 -0.57
CA GLN A 18 4.35 -13.36 -1.87
C GLN A 18 5.34 -12.86 -2.93
N GLN A 19 6.04 -11.75 -2.68
CA GLN A 19 7.00 -11.17 -3.60
C GLN A 19 8.41 -11.69 -3.32
N ASN A 20 9.20 -11.89 -4.37
CA ASN A 20 10.61 -12.29 -4.26
C ASN A 20 11.51 -11.37 -5.10
N PRO A 21 12.44 -10.61 -4.49
CA PRO A 21 12.72 -10.56 -3.06
C PRO A 21 11.57 -9.92 -2.26
N ALA A 22 11.42 -10.31 -1.00
CA ALA A 22 10.44 -9.70 -0.12
C ALA A 22 10.76 -8.21 0.08
N PRO A 23 9.81 -7.29 -0.17
CA PRO A 23 10.01 -5.86 0.06
C PRO A 23 10.20 -5.56 1.55
N THR A 24 11.00 -4.54 1.86
CA THR A 24 11.36 -4.17 3.24
C THR A 24 10.43 -3.14 3.86
N ALA A 25 9.64 -2.45 3.04
CA ALA A 25 8.69 -1.42 3.47
C ALA A 25 7.53 -1.30 2.47
N LEU A 26 6.37 -0.84 2.96
CA LEU A 26 5.25 -0.44 2.13
C LEU A 26 5.43 1.03 1.72
N ARG A 27 5.38 1.32 0.41
CA ARG A 27 5.39 2.70 -0.10
C ARG A 27 3.98 3.13 -0.46
N VAL A 28 3.60 4.33 0.00
CA VAL A 28 2.35 5.00 -0.41
C VAL A 28 2.71 6.19 -1.29
N ALA A 29 2.09 6.26 -2.47
CA ALA A 29 2.22 7.37 -3.38
C ALA A 29 0.85 7.97 -3.70
N VAL A 30 0.82 9.27 -3.95
CA VAL A 30 -0.36 9.95 -4.50
C VAL A 30 -0.16 10.09 -6.00
N VAL A 31 -1.12 9.63 -6.78
CA VAL A 31 -1.11 9.70 -8.24
C VAL A 31 -2.37 10.40 -8.75
N GLY A 32 -2.34 10.89 -9.98
CA GLY A 32 -3.54 11.45 -10.63
C GLY A 32 -4.60 10.37 -10.86
N GLY A 33 -5.82 10.60 -10.40
CA GLY A 33 -6.98 9.72 -10.53
C GLY A 33 -8.03 10.18 -11.55
N GLY A 34 -7.76 11.25 -12.31
CA GLY A 34 -8.67 11.80 -13.31
C GLY A 34 -9.82 12.59 -12.69
N CYS A 35 -11.05 12.37 -13.15
CA CYS A 35 -12.24 13.06 -12.65
C CYS A 35 -12.50 12.86 -11.14
N SER A 36 -11.92 11.81 -10.56
CA SER A 36 -12.03 11.48 -9.13
C SER A 36 -10.98 12.20 -8.25
N GLY A 37 -10.09 13.02 -8.84
CA GLY A 37 -9.06 13.75 -8.12
C GLY A 37 -7.77 12.94 -7.95
N PHE A 38 -7.27 12.85 -6.72
CA PHE A 38 -6.05 12.11 -6.39
C PHE A 38 -6.34 10.69 -5.91
N SER A 39 -5.51 9.74 -6.29
CA SER A 39 -5.60 8.33 -5.88
C SER A 39 -4.37 7.90 -5.09
N TYR A 40 -4.55 6.97 -4.16
CA TYR A 40 -3.45 6.35 -3.43
C TYR A 40 -2.99 5.08 -4.12
N HIS A 41 -1.70 5.00 -4.40
CA HIS A 41 -1.03 3.81 -4.92
C HIS A 41 -0.15 3.21 -3.82
N MET A 42 -0.18 1.88 -3.69
CA MET A 42 0.54 1.12 -2.67
C MET A 42 1.37 0.04 -3.37
N ALA A 43 2.68 0.04 -3.12
CA ALA A 43 3.64 -0.90 -3.69
C ALA A 43 4.67 -1.33 -2.64
#